data_AF-A0A532VD41-F1
#
_entry.id   AF-A0A532VD41-F1
#
_cell.length_a   1.000
_cell.length_b   1.000
_cell.length_c   1.000
_cell.angle_alpha   90.00
_cell.angle_beta   90.00
_cell.angle_gamma   90.00
#
_symmetry.space_group_name_H-M   'P 1'
#
loop_
_entity.id
_entity.type
_entity.pdbx_description
1 polymer ?
#
loop_
_entity_poly.entity_id
_entity_poly.type
_entity_poly.pdbx_seq_one_letter_code
_entity_poly.pdbx_strand_id
1 'polypeptide(L)'
;MHFKQVSEIENKFIKFELDYIRQTPTRYKRVERADLRRLGIFSLENLYKALLRSREFDKREIEKILAMAVGIKLEYYIIILDIKLYPFIKFEDARHYNDKSFLLYSQQQSIVLKTGILWERLLNLIYFVIFHKKLDGNTHLDEEVTYTYEDGKMIKVITKRRSKKRYFFDKIRQLGEGKEMWKFMLDYEGILKIYEDKFLNPEKHKYSPLLKYCTADETIDPNKLLRNLNQATNAIWPNICSVLEREVAPYRFQDEWQIHGKDF
;
A
#
# COMPACT_ATOMS: atom_id res chain seq x y z
N MET A 1 12.06 20.09 -6.78
CA MET A 1 10.70 19.91 -7.30
C MET A 1 9.84 21.09 -6.92
N HIS A 2 9.60 21.99 -7.86
CA HIS A 2 8.71 23.14 -7.67
C HIS A 2 7.23 22.74 -7.81
N PHE A 3 6.32 23.51 -7.22
CA PHE A 3 4.87 23.29 -7.35
C PHE A 3 4.42 23.03 -8.80
N LYS A 4 4.92 23.82 -9.74
CA LYS A 4 4.65 23.65 -11.17
C LYS A 4 4.98 22.23 -11.68
N GLN A 5 6.11 21.66 -11.24
CA GLN A 5 6.50 20.29 -11.61
C GLN A 5 5.58 19.25 -10.96
N VAL A 6 5.13 19.48 -9.73
CA VAL A 6 4.13 18.62 -9.05
C VAL A 6 2.83 18.60 -9.87
N SER A 7 2.30 19.77 -10.21
CA SER A 7 1.07 19.90 -11.00
C SER A 7 1.22 19.32 -12.41
N GLU A 8 2.38 19.48 -13.05
CA GLU A 8 2.66 18.85 -14.36
C GLU A 8 2.65 17.32 -14.28
N ILE A 9 3.25 16.73 -13.24
CA ILE A 9 3.23 15.29 -13.01
C ILE A 9 1.79 14.83 -12.74
N GLU A 10 1.06 15.53 -11.88
CA GLU A 10 -0.35 15.25 -11.56
C GLU A 10 -1.21 15.25 -12.83
N ASN A 11 -1.07 16.28 -13.67
CA ASN A 11 -1.79 16.39 -14.94
C ASN A 11 -1.44 15.26 -15.92
N LYS A 12 -0.20 14.75 -15.90
CA LYS A 12 0.18 13.59 -16.73
C LYS A 12 -0.55 12.32 -16.28
N PHE A 13 -0.67 12.08 -14.98
CA PHE A 13 -1.48 10.96 -14.46
C PHE A 13 -2.94 11.09 -14.86
N ILE A 14 -3.54 12.27 -14.64
CA ILE A 14 -4.93 12.55 -15.01
C ILE A 14 -5.14 12.35 -16.51
N LYS A 15 -4.25 12.89 -17.35
CA LYS A 15 -4.36 12.73 -18.80
C LYS A 15 -4.28 11.26 -19.21
N PHE A 16 -3.31 10.52 -18.68
CA PHE A 16 -3.15 9.11 -18.98
C PHE A 16 -4.40 8.31 -18.59
N GLU A 17 -4.96 8.57 -17.40
CA GLU A 17 -6.23 7.97 -16.95
C GLU A 17 -7.37 8.27 -17.92
N LEU A 18 -7.52 9.53 -18.32
CA LEU A 18 -8.56 9.94 -19.28
C LEU A 18 -8.40 9.26 -20.64
N ASP A 19 -7.16 9.13 -21.13
CA ASP A 19 -6.88 8.48 -22.40
C ASP A 19 -7.14 6.96 -22.33
N TYR A 20 -6.81 6.31 -21.22
CA TYR A 20 -7.15 4.91 -20.99
C TYR A 20 -8.68 4.67 -21.04
N ILE A 21 -9.47 5.47 -20.31
CA ILE A 21 -10.95 5.39 -20.31
C ILE A 21 -11.52 5.56 -21.73
N ARG A 22 -10.97 6.50 -22.49
CA ARG A 22 -11.43 6.77 -23.86
C ARG A 22 -11.28 5.55 -24.76
N GLN A 23 -10.13 4.86 -24.62
CA GLN A 23 -9.77 3.65 -25.37
C GLN A 23 -10.49 2.39 -24.87
N THR A 24 -10.97 2.37 -23.62
CA THR A 24 -11.65 1.21 -23.05
C THR A 24 -13.00 0.99 -23.78
N PRO A 25 -13.34 -0.23 -24.23
CA PRO A 25 -14.59 -0.49 -24.96
C PRO A 25 -15.85 -0.05 -24.18
N THR A 26 -16.87 0.43 -24.91
CA THR A 26 -18.08 1.07 -24.35
C THR A 26 -18.81 0.25 -23.29
N ARG A 27 -18.75 -1.09 -23.37
CA ARG A 27 -19.32 -2.02 -22.38
C ARG A 27 -18.72 -1.89 -20.98
N TYR A 28 -17.52 -1.30 -20.85
CA TYR A 28 -16.84 -1.06 -19.58
C TYR A 28 -16.90 0.39 -19.09
N LYS A 29 -17.36 1.33 -19.94
CA LYS A 29 -17.39 2.77 -19.63
C LYS A 29 -18.39 3.17 -18.53
N ARG A 30 -19.38 2.33 -18.22
CA ARG A 30 -20.39 2.61 -17.17
C ARG A 30 -19.83 2.48 -15.74
N VAL A 31 -18.81 1.66 -15.53
CA VAL A 31 -18.18 1.46 -14.20
C VAL A 31 -17.20 2.61 -13.87
N GLU A 32 -16.70 3.33 -14.88
CA GLU A 32 -15.52 4.20 -14.72
C GLU A 32 -15.80 5.67 -14.38
N ARG A 33 -16.93 6.26 -14.80
CA ARG A 33 -17.11 7.73 -14.67
C ARG A 33 -17.34 8.23 -13.24
N ALA A 34 -17.84 7.38 -12.34
CA ALA A 34 -18.13 7.78 -10.96
C ALA A 34 -16.89 7.72 -10.04
N ASP A 35 -15.93 6.84 -10.33
CA ASP A 35 -14.77 6.61 -9.45
C ASP A 35 -13.56 7.49 -9.77
N LEU A 36 -13.38 7.96 -11.00
CA LEU A 36 -12.10 8.57 -11.40
C LEU A 36 -11.81 9.96 -10.83
N ARG A 37 -12.84 10.77 -10.52
CA ARG A 37 -12.65 11.99 -9.72
C ARG A 37 -12.46 11.70 -8.23
N ARG A 38 -12.94 10.54 -7.76
CA ARG A 38 -12.67 10.04 -6.40
C ARG A 38 -11.29 9.39 -6.31
N LEU A 39 -10.71 8.94 -7.43
CA LEU A 39 -9.35 8.40 -7.54
C LEU A 39 -8.22 9.44 -7.39
N GLY A 40 -8.54 10.71 -7.08
CA GLY A 40 -7.60 11.75 -6.59
C GLY A 40 -6.95 11.44 -5.24
N ILE A 41 -6.85 10.16 -4.88
CA ILE A 41 -6.60 9.68 -3.53
C ILE A 41 -5.12 9.77 -3.13
N PHE A 42 -4.24 10.10 -4.09
CA PHE A 42 -2.86 10.50 -3.83
C PHE A 42 -2.58 11.85 -4.48
N SER A 43 -3.31 12.91 -4.08
CA SER A 43 -3.03 14.26 -4.58
C SER A 43 -1.64 14.70 -4.10
N LEU A 44 -0.68 14.74 -5.04
CA LEU A 44 0.67 15.22 -4.77
C LEU A 44 0.65 16.72 -4.43
N GLU A 45 -0.33 17.43 -4.98
CA GLU A 45 -0.56 18.84 -4.70
C GLU A 45 -0.99 19.09 -3.25
N ASN A 46 -1.91 18.27 -2.73
CA ASN A 46 -2.36 18.38 -1.34
C ASN A 46 -1.22 18.05 -0.39
N LEU A 47 -0.45 16.98 -0.68
CA LEU A 47 0.73 16.65 0.12
C LEU A 47 1.75 17.80 0.11
N TYR A 48 2.02 18.39 -1.06
CA TYR A 48 2.95 19.53 -1.15
C TYR A 48 2.48 20.72 -0.31
N LYS A 49 1.19 21.07 -0.40
CA LYS A 49 0.59 22.15 0.39
C LYS A 49 0.68 21.85 1.89
N ALA A 50 0.37 20.62 2.31
CA ALA A 50 0.49 20.17 3.69
C ALA A 50 1.93 20.30 4.22
N LEU A 51 2.92 19.86 3.44
CA LEU A 51 4.34 19.98 3.79
C LEU A 51 4.81 21.44 3.92
N LEU A 52 4.34 22.34 3.04
CA LEU A 52 4.66 23.76 3.15
C LEU A 52 4.03 24.40 4.39
N ARG A 53 2.81 23.98 4.75
CA ARG A 53 2.08 24.49 5.93
C ARG A 53 2.70 24.02 7.24
N SER A 54 3.22 22.78 7.30
CA SER A 54 3.81 22.25 8.53
C SER A 54 5.04 23.04 8.99
N ARG A 55 5.79 23.63 8.06
CA ARG A 55 7.08 24.34 8.31
C ARG A 55 8.15 23.49 8.98
N GLU A 56 7.97 22.16 9.03
CA GLU A 56 8.91 21.22 9.65
C GLU A 56 10.01 20.75 8.70
N PHE A 57 9.81 20.93 7.38
CA PHE A 57 10.67 20.37 6.35
C PHE A 57 11.37 21.46 5.55
N ASP A 58 12.66 21.26 5.29
CA ASP A 58 13.38 22.10 4.33
C ASP A 58 13.02 21.75 2.87
N LYS A 59 13.44 22.60 1.93
CA LYS A 59 13.17 22.39 0.50
C LYS A 59 13.65 21.02 0.00
N ARG A 60 14.83 20.55 0.43
CA ARG A 60 15.41 19.27 -0.03
C ARG A 60 14.63 18.08 0.53
N GLU A 61 14.15 18.18 1.76
CA GLU A 61 13.31 17.17 2.38
C GLU A 61 11.95 17.07 1.70
N ILE A 62 11.30 18.20 1.44
CA ILE A 62 10.05 18.25 0.67
C ILE A 62 10.24 17.58 -0.70
N GLU A 63 11.34 17.86 -1.39
CA GLU A 63 11.65 17.23 -2.68
C GLU A 63 11.79 15.70 -2.58
N LYS A 64 12.45 15.20 -1.53
CA LYS A 64 12.57 13.76 -1.27
C LYS A 64 11.21 13.12 -0.96
N ILE A 65 10.41 13.75 -0.12
CA ILE A 65 9.07 13.27 0.26
C ILE A 65 8.19 13.18 -0.99
N LEU A 66 8.20 14.21 -1.84
CA LEU A 66 7.43 14.19 -3.08
C LEU A 66 7.93 13.14 -4.07
N ALA A 67 9.25 12.93 -4.19
CA ALA A 67 9.78 11.87 -5.04
C ALA A 67 9.32 10.48 -4.58
N MET A 68 9.30 10.24 -3.27
CA MET A 68 8.75 9.01 -2.68
C MET A 68 7.25 8.88 -2.95
N ALA A 69 6.49 9.97 -2.79
CA ALA A 69 5.05 10.02 -3.07
C ALA A 69 4.71 9.75 -4.55
N VAL A 70 5.50 10.27 -5.50
CA VAL A 70 5.37 9.93 -6.92
C VAL A 70 5.56 8.43 -7.13
N GLY A 71 6.54 7.82 -6.46
CA GLY A 71 6.76 6.39 -6.52
C GLY A 71 5.58 5.56 -5.99
N ILE A 72 4.91 6.01 -4.93
CA ILE A 72 3.70 5.38 -4.39
C ILE A 72 2.54 5.52 -5.37
N LYS A 73 2.35 6.72 -5.93
CA LYS A 73 1.29 6.98 -6.92
C LYS A 73 1.45 6.14 -8.18
N LEU A 74 2.69 5.99 -8.69
CA LEU A 74 3.00 5.12 -9.81
C LEU A 74 2.65 3.66 -9.51
N GLU A 75 3.05 3.15 -8.35
CA GLU A 75 2.77 1.77 -7.94
C GLU A 75 1.26 1.52 -7.82
N TYR A 76 0.55 2.43 -7.15
CA TYR A 76 -0.91 2.40 -7.06
C TYR A 76 -1.56 2.35 -8.44
N TYR A 77 -1.08 3.21 -9.34
CA TYR A 77 -1.59 3.31 -10.70
C TYR A 77 -1.43 2.00 -11.49
N ILE A 78 -0.25 1.37 -11.41
CA ILE A 78 0.04 0.08 -12.05
C ILE A 78 -0.91 -1.00 -11.51
N ILE A 79 -1.15 -1.02 -10.20
CA ILE A 79 -2.06 -2.01 -9.59
C ILE A 79 -3.50 -1.83 -10.09
N ILE A 80 -3.99 -0.58 -10.17
CA ILE A 80 -5.33 -0.30 -10.69
C ILE A 80 -5.44 -0.71 -12.16
N LEU A 81 -4.42 -0.44 -12.98
CA LEU A 81 -4.39 -0.90 -14.36
C LEU A 81 -4.47 -2.42 -14.45
N ASP A 82 -3.66 -3.15 -13.68
CA ASP A 82 -3.68 -4.61 -13.69
C ASP A 82 -5.05 -5.16 -13.29
N ILE A 83 -5.69 -4.58 -12.28
CA ILE A 83 -7.04 -4.97 -11.84
C ILE A 83 -8.07 -4.68 -12.93
N LYS A 84 -7.96 -3.52 -13.61
CA LYS A 84 -8.87 -3.16 -14.71
C LYS A 84 -8.67 -4.03 -15.95
N LEU A 85 -7.44 -4.51 -16.19
CA LEU A 85 -7.13 -5.42 -17.29
C LEU A 85 -7.54 -6.87 -17.00
N TYR A 86 -7.78 -7.21 -15.72
CA TYR A 86 -8.19 -8.53 -15.26
C TYR A 86 -9.37 -9.16 -16.03
N PRO A 87 -10.45 -8.43 -16.36
CA PRO A 87 -11.56 -8.99 -17.14
C PRO A 87 -11.20 -9.28 -18.60
N PHE A 88 -10.20 -8.62 -19.18
CA PHE A 88 -9.84 -8.77 -20.59
C PHE A 88 -9.05 -10.07 -20.85
N ILE A 89 -8.20 -10.46 -19.89
CA ILE A 89 -7.43 -11.71 -19.94
C ILE A 89 -8.35 -12.94 -19.94
N LYS A 90 -9.56 -12.82 -19.39
CA LYS A 90 -10.55 -13.91 -19.40
C LYS A 90 -11.18 -14.17 -20.78
N PHE A 91 -11.15 -13.23 -21.73
CA PHE A 91 -12.02 -13.28 -22.92
C PHE A 91 -11.35 -13.58 -24.27
N GLU A 92 -10.10 -13.19 -24.49
CA GLU A 92 -9.49 -13.30 -25.83
C GLU A 92 -8.39 -14.36 -25.93
N ASP A 93 -7.42 -14.40 -25.01
CA ASP A 93 -6.28 -15.34 -25.07
C ASP A 93 -6.56 -16.72 -24.46
N ALA A 94 -7.60 -16.82 -23.64
CA ALA A 94 -7.97 -18.03 -22.92
C ALA A 94 -8.50 -19.17 -23.83
N ARG A 95 -8.70 -18.91 -25.13
CA ARG A 95 -9.10 -19.94 -26.10
C ARG A 95 -7.95 -20.86 -26.53
N HIS A 96 -6.70 -20.45 -26.32
CA HIS A 96 -5.51 -21.15 -26.82
C HIS A 96 -4.65 -21.78 -25.72
N TYR A 97 -4.91 -21.47 -24.45
CA TYR A 97 -4.26 -22.13 -23.31
C TYR A 97 -5.23 -23.14 -22.69
N ASN A 98 -4.80 -24.40 -22.60
CA ASN A 98 -5.56 -25.44 -21.90
C ASN A 98 -5.75 -25.14 -20.40
N ASP A 99 -4.97 -24.20 -19.84
CA ASP A 99 -5.00 -23.91 -18.41
C ASP A 99 -5.21 -22.41 -18.13
N LYS A 100 -6.47 -21.98 -18.20
CA LYS A 100 -6.91 -20.63 -17.83
C LYS A 100 -6.61 -20.29 -16.37
N SER A 101 -6.49 -21.30 -15.51
CA SER A 101 -6.26 -21.12 -14.08
C SER A 101 -4.86 -20.54 -13.82
N PHE A 102 -3.86 -20.96 -14.60
CA PHE A 102 -2.48 -20.51 -14.45
C PHE A 102 -2.29 -19.02 -14.75
N LEU A 103 -2.83 -18.52 -15.87
CA LEU A 103 -2.73 -17.09 -16.23
C LEU A 103 -3.44 -16.21 -15.19
N LEU A 104 -4.61 -16.64 -14.74
CA LEU A 104 -5.38 -15.94 -13.72
C LEU A 104 -4.63 -15.85 -12.39
N TYR A 105 -4.03 -16.97 -12.00
CA TYR A 105 -3.24 -17.08 -10.77
C TYR A 105 -1.99 -16.19 -10.82
N SER A 106 -1.24 -16.24 -11.92
CA SER A 106 -0.06 -15.40 -12.13
C SER A 106 -0.39 -13.91 -11.99
N GLN A 107 -1.51 -13.48 -12.58
CA GLN A 107 -1.96 -12.09 -12.44
C GLN A 107 -2.38 -11.74 -11.01
N GLN A 108 -3.09 -12.62 -10.31
CA GLN A 108 -3.43 -12.42 -8.90
C GLN A 108 -2.19 -12.31 -8.01
N GLN A 109 -1.20 -13.18 -8.22
CA GLN A 109 0.08 -13.10 -7.51
C GLN A 109 0.80 -11.78 -7.80
N SER A 110 0.80 -11.33 -9.07
CA SER A 110 1.38 -10.04 -9.46
C SER A 110 0.73 -8.87 -8.71
N ILE A 111 -0.61 -8.83 -8.66
CA ILE A 111 -1.36 -7.79 -7.91
C ILE A 111 -1.01 -7.85 -6.41
N VAL A 112 -0.92 -9.06 -5.84
CA VAL A 112 -0.58 -9.25 -4.43
C VAL A 112 0.83 -8.71 -4.12
N LEU A 113 1.81 -9.05 -4.95
CA LEU A 113 3.19 -8.60 -4.80
C LEU A 113 3.29 -7.08 -4.93
N LYS A 114 2.69 -6.49 -5.96
CA LYS A 114 2.68 -5.03 -6.18
C LYS A 114 2.00 -4.28 -5.03
N THR A 115 0.91 -4.83 -4.49
CA THR A 115 0.26 -4.27 -3.30
C THR A 115 1.18 -4.33 -2.08
N GLY A 116 1.96 -5.41 -1.90
CA GLY A 116 3.00 -5.49 -0.87
C GLY A 116 4.07 -4.41 -1.04
N ILE A 117 4.54 -4.18 -2.27
CA ILE A 117 5.50 -3.12 -2.61
C ILE A 117 4.93 -1.74 -2.32
N LEU A 118 3.66 -1.48 -2.68
CA LEU A 118 2.97 -0.23 -2.37
C LEU A 118 2.98 0.06 -0.86
N TRP A 119 2.66 -0.94 -0.05
CA TRP A 119 2.70 -0.81 1.40
C TRP A 119 4.10 -0.53 1.93
N GLU A 120 5.12 -1.24 1.46
CA GLU A 120 6.50 -0.97 1.87
C GLU A 120 6.90 0.48 1.53
N ARG A 121 6.57 0.96 0.33
CA ARG A 121 6.83 2.36 -0.08
C ARG A 121 6.09 3.34 0.82
N LEU A 122 4.83 3.07 1.17
CA LEU A 122 4.03 3.91 2.05
C LEU A 122 4.61 3.97 3.46
N LEU A 123 5.01 2.83 4.04
CA LEU A 123 5.68 2.78 5.34
C LEU A 123 7.00 3.55 5.31
N ASN A 124 7.79 3.43 4.23
CA ASN A 124 9.03 4.18 4.06
C ASN A 124 8.78 5.69 4.00
N LEU A 125 7.76 6.14 3.27
CA LEU A 125 7.36 7.56 3.22
C LEU A 125 6.99 8.08 4.61
N ILE A 126 6.07 7.39 5.29
CA ILE A 126 5.59 7.78 6.62
C ILE A 126 6.76 7.82 7.60
N TYR A 127 7.62 6.81 7.58
CA TYR A 127 8.80 6.77 8.45
C TYR A 127 9.75 7.94 8.17
N PHE A 128 9.98 8.28 6.89
CA PHE A 128 10.79 9.44 6.53
C PHE A 128 10.17 10.76 7.02
N VAL A 129 8.85 10.92 6.86
CA VAL A 129 8.14 12.11 7.34
C VAL A 129 8.23 12.24 8.86
N ILE A 130 8.11 11.15 9.61
CA ILE A 130 8.12 11.19 11.09
C ILE A 130 9.54 11.36 11.65
N PHE A 131 10.51 10.67 11.07
CA PHE A 131 11.85 10.50 11.68
C PHE A 131 12.97 11.17 10.89
N HIS A 132 12.69 11.78 9.73
CA HIS A 132 13.68 12.37 8.81
C HIS A 132 14.77 11.37 8.39
N LYS A 133 14.43 10.08 8.36
CA LYS A 133 15.35 8.96 8.08
C LYS A 133 14.70 7.96 7.14
N LYS A 134 15.49 7.27 6.34
CA LYS A 134 14.98 6.15 5.53
C LYS A 134 14.76 4.93 6.43
N LEU A 135 13.68 4.21 6.18
CA LEU A 135 13.48 2.86 6.71
C LEU A 135 14.23 1.88 5.80
N ASP A 136 15.54 1.83 5.95
CA ASP A 136 16.38 0.88 5.24
C ASP A 136 16.35 -0.49 5.94
N GLY A 137 16.58 -1.55 5.15
CA GLY A 137 16.63 -2.92 5.69
C GLY A 137 17.92 -3.22 6.44
N ASN A 138 18.91 -2.31 6.37
CA ASN A 138 20.26 -2.53 6.85
C ASN A 138 20.61 -1.72 8.09
N THR A 139 19.97 -0.57 8.37
CA THR A 139 20.46 0.31 9.44
C THR A 139 19.86 0.02 10.81
N HIS A 140 18.75 -0.72 10.92
CA HIS A 140 18.10 -0.94 12.23
C HIS A 140 17.35 -2.28 12.38
N LEU A 141 17.80 -3.32 11.69
CA LEU A 141 17.49 -4.68 12.15
C LEU A 141 18.49 -5.00 13.24
N ASP A 142 18.30 -4.37 14.39
CA ASP A 142 19.06 -4.66 15.61
C ASP A 142 19.07 -6.18 15.73
N GLU A 143 20.24 -6.78 15.46
CA GLU A 143 20.46 -8.19 15.73
C GLU A 143 20.25 -8.32 17.23
N GLU A 144 19.13 -8.90 17.62
CA GLU A 144 18.85 -9.14 19.01
C GLU A 144 19.77 -10.29 19.42
N VAL A 145 20.91 -9.91 20.00
CA VAL A 145 21.92 -10.84 20.46
C VAL A 145 21.46 -11.38 21.79
N THR A 146 20.93 -12.60 21.77
CA THR A 146 20.68 -13.37 22.98
C THR A 146 21.87 -14.27 23.24
N TYR A 147 22.24 -14.44 24.50
CA TYR A 147 23.25 -15.40 24.90
C TYR A 147 22.55 -16.60 25.54
N THR A 148 22.76 -17.79 25.00
CA THR A 148 22.30 -19.05 25.61
C THR A 148 23.50 -19.84 26.10
N TYR A 149 23.30 -20.75 27.05
CA TYR A 149 24.33 -21.68 27.51
C TYR A 149 23.98 -23.08 27.07
N GLU A 150 24.87 -23.72 26.30
CA GLU A 150 24.78 -25.14 25.94
C GLU A 150 26.13 -25.80 26.29
N ASP A 151 26.07 -26.92 27.02
CA ASP A 151 27.25 -27.67 27.52
C ASP A 151 28.30 -26.82 28.26
N GLY A 152 27.82 -25.87 29.08
CA GLY A 152 28.69 -24.96 29.83
C GLY A 152 29.39 -23.90 28.99
N LYS A 153 29.09 -23.79 27.69
CA LYS A 153 29.61 -22.75 26.79
C LYS A 153 28.54 -21.71 26.51
N MET A 154 28.92 -20.44 26.59
CA MET A 154 28.07 -19.33 26.19
C MET A 154 28.05 -19.23 24.66
N ILE A 155 26.87 -19.38 24.06
CA ILE A 155 26.65 -19.29 22.62
C ILE A 155 25.94 -17.97 22.34
N LYS A 156 26.52 -17.18 21.44
CA LYS A 156 25.88 -15.97 20.90
C LYS A 156 24.81 -16.41 19.88
N VAL A 157 23.55 -16.42 20.29
CA VAL A 157 22.42 -16.65 19.39
C VAL A 157 21.97 -15.31 18.83
N ILE A 158 22.29 -15.08 17.57
CA ILE A 158 21.73 -13.97 16.80
C ILE A 158 20.28 -14.34 16.51
N THR A 159 19.33 -13.75 17.25
CA THR A 159 17.91 -13.97 16.93
C THR A 159 17.53 -13.28 15.62
N LYS A 160 16.49 -13.82 14.97
CA LYS A 160 16.05 -13.42 13.64
C LYS A 160 15.89 -11.90 13.54
N ARG A 161 16.46 -11.35 12.47
CA ARG A 161 16.19 -9.99 12.00
C ARG A 161 14.70 -9.66 12.09
N ARG A 162 14.35 -8.61 12.83
CA ARG A 162 12.96 -8.12 12.89
C ARG A 162 12.50 -7.79 11.46
N SER A 163 11.22 -7.93 11.14
CA SER A 163 10.74 -7.45 9.84
C SER A 163 10.72 -5.92 9.84
N LYS A 164 10.99 -5.27 8.70
CA LYS A 164 10.89 -3.80 8.57
C LYS A 164 9.57 -3.27 9.10
N LYS A 165 8.47 -3.98 8.82
CA LYS A 165 7.13 -3.66 9.30
C LYS A 165 7.04 -3.68 10.83
N ARG A 166 7.53 -4.75 11.48
CA ARG A 166 7.53 -4.85 12.94
C ARG A 166 8.33 -3.71 13.55
N TYR A 167 9.52 -3.45 13.01
CA TYR A 167 10.36 -2.33 13.46
C TYR A 167 9.64 -0.98 13.29
N PHE A 168 8.99 -0.74 12.15
CA PHE A 168 8.18 0.46 11.92
C PHE A 168 7.12 0.64 13.00
N PHE A 169 6.28 -0.38 13.26
CA PHE A 169 5.21 -0.26 14.26
C PHE A 169 5.74 -0.18 15.69
N ASP A 170 6.85 -0.85 16.02
CA ASP A 170 7.54 -0.69 17.30
C ASP A 170 7.92 0.79 17.52
N LYS A 171 8.46 1.46 16.49
CA LYS A 171 8.77 2.90 16.56
C LYS A 171 7.54 3.78 16.65
N ILE A 172 6.44 3.46 15.97
CA ILE A 172 5.17 4.20 16.10
C ILE A 172 4.63 4.12 17.54
N ARG A 173 4.68 2.94 18.19
CA ARG A 173 4.23 2.79 19.59
C ARG A 173 5.06 3.63 20.57
N GLN A 174 6.34 3.79 20.29
CA GLN A 174 7.29 4.57 21.10
C GLN A 174 7.21 6.09 20.87
N LEU A 175 6.32 6.58 19.98
CA LEU A 175 6.17 8.02 19.77
C LEU A 175 5.69 8.71 21.05
N GLY A 176 6.44 9.74 21.46
CA GLY A 176 6.13 10.61 22.59
C GLY A 176 5.36 11.86 22.20
N GLU A 177 5.44 12.87 23.07
CA GLU A 177 4.74 14.15 22.92
C GLU A 177 5.05 14.88 21.61
N GLY A 178 4.00 15.37 20.95
CA GLY A 178 4.05 16.10 19.68
C GLY A 178 3.98 15.22 18.42
N LYS A 179 4.01 13.89 18.55
CA LYS A 179 3.92 12.94 17.41
C LYS A 179 2.81 11.91 17.57
N GLU A 180 1.94 12.05 18.56
CA GLU A 180 0.90 11.07 18.89
C GLU A 180 -0.14 10.91 17.80
N MET A 181 -0.36 11.94 16.98
CA MET A 181 -1.29 11.83 15.86
C MET A 181 -0.90 10.67 14.94
N TRP A 182 0.39 10.41 14.72
CA TRP A 182 0.88 9.29 13.90
C TRP A 182 0.54 7.90 14.46
N LYS A 183 0.09 7.79 15.72
CA LYS A 183 -0.35 6.52 16.30
C LYS A 183 -1.60 5.96 15.62
N PHE A 184 -2.31 6.74 14.79
CA PHE A 184 -3.38 6.23 13.92
C PHE A 184 -2.90 5.05 13.04
N MET A 185 -1.60 4.99 12.72
CA MET A 185 -1.04 3.89 11.93
C MET A 185 -1.18 2.53 12.62
N LEU A 186 -1.25 2.48 13.95
CA LEU A 186 -1.36 1.23 14.70
C LEU A 186 -2.64 0.45 14.35
N ASP A 187 -3.71 1.15 13.96
CA ASP A 187 -4.97 0.54 13.53
C ASP A 187 -4.80 -0.33 12.26
N TYR A 188 -3.76 -0.07 11.47
CA TYR A 188 -3.49 -0.78 10.20
C TYR A 188 -2.52 -1.95 10.36
N GLU A 189 -1.85 -2.10 11.49
CA GLU A 189 -0.89 -3.20 11.70
C GLU A 189 -1.55 -4.58 11.57
N GLY A 190 -2.72 -4.73 12.21
CA GLY A 190 -3.49 -5.97 12.16
C GLY A 190 -3.94 -6.32 10.74
N ILE A 191 -4.35 -5.31 9.97
CA ILE A 191 -4.80 -5.50 8.59
C ILE A 191 -3.63 -5.95 7.70
N LEU A 192 -2.47 -5.31 7.82
CA LEU A 192 -1.26 -5.70 7.08
C LEU A 192 -0.79 -7.10 7.43
N LYS A 193 -0.89 -7.49 8.70
CA LYS A 193 -0.58 -8.84 9.14
C LYS A 193 -1.53 -9.86 8.49
N ILE A 194 -2.84 -9.61 8.52
CA ILE A 194 -3.83 -10.47 7.87
C ILE A 194 -3.55 -10.59 6.36
N TYR A 195 -3.19 -9.49 5.72
CA TYR A 195 -2.85 -9.49 4.30
C TYR A 195 -1.61 -10.35 4.00
N GLU A 196 -0.51 -10.15 4.74
CA GLU A 196 0.71 -10.93 4.55
C GLU A 196 0.51 -12.42 4.78
N ASP A 197 -0.17 -12.77 5.88
CA ASP A 197 -0.42 -14.15 6.27
C ASP A 197 -1.31 -14.87 5.23
N LYS A 198 -2.30 -14.17 4.67
CA LYS A 198 -3.21 -14.75 3.67
C LYS A 198 -2.61 -14.79 2.27
N PHE A 199 -1.92 -13.74 1.84
CA PHE A 199 -1.59 -13.54 0.43
C PHE A 199 -0.09 -13.57 0.12
N LEU A 200 0.81 -13.14 1.00
CA LEU A 200 2.25 -13.08 0.67
C LEU A 200 3.01 -14.36 1.06
N ASN A 201 2.58 -15.07 2.10
CA ASN A 201 3.19 -16.34 2.52
C ASN A 201 2.19 -17.50 2.42
N PRO A 202 1.63 -17.76 1.23
CA PRO A 202 0.53 -18.71 1.09
C PRO A 202 0.91 -20.14 1.54
N GLU A 203 2.16 -20.54 1.32
CA GLU A 203 2.68 -21.86 1.67
C GLU A 203 2.77 -22.11 3.18
N LYS A 204 2.89 -21.04 3.99
CA LYS A 204 3.02 -21.16 5.46
C LYS A 204 1.68 -21.22 6.17
N HIS A 205 0.58 -20.91 5.47
CA HIS A 205 -0.74 -20.83 6.07
C HIS A 205 -1.71 -21.80 5.39
N LYS A 206 -2.15 -22.82 6.16
CA LYS A 206 -3.15 -23.82 5.77
C LYS A 206 -4.48 -23.22 5.24
N TYR A 207 -4.72 -21.93 5.49
CA TYR A 207 -5.91 -21.18 5.08
C TYR A 207 -5.62 -20.07 4.06
N SER A 208 -4.45 -20.08 3.41
CA SER A 208 -4.17 -19.09 2.37
C SER A 208 -5.22 -19.20 1.27
N PRO A 209 -5.92 -18.10 0.93
CA PRO A 209 -6.81 -18.08 -0.20
C PRO A 209 -6.07 -18.48 -1.47
N LEU A 210 -4.85 -17.96 -1.72
CA LEU A 210 -4.05 -18.33 -2.90
C LEU A 210 -3.79 -19.84 -2.97
N LEU A 211 -3.43 -20.50 -1.86
CA LEU A 211 -3.21 -21.95 -1.84
C LEU A 211 -4.51 -22.72 -2.13
N LYS A 212 -5.64 -22.27 -1.58
CA LYS A 212 -6.96 -22.82 -1.90
C LYS A 212 -7.32 -22.62 -3.37
N TYR A 213 -6.95 -21.49 -3.97
CA TYR A 213 -7.20 -21.21 -5.39
C TYR A 213 -6.25 -21.94 -6.35
N CYS A 214 -5.04 -22.26 -5.92
CA CYS A 214 -4.18 -23.20 -6.67
C CYS A 214 -4.75 -24.61 -6.70
N THR A 215 -5.61 -24.95 -5.74
CA THR A 215 -6.10 -26.32 -5.53
C THR A 215 -7.61 -26.49 -5.80
N ALA A 216 -8.34 -25.39 -5.97
CA ALA A 216 -9.78 -25.33 -6.26
C ALA A 216 -10.04 -24.26 -7.33
N ASP A 217 -10.93 -24.53 -8.27
CA ASP A 217 -11.34 -23.66 -9.41
C ASP A 217 -12.07 -22.35 -9.01
N GLU A 218 -11.80 -21.81 -7.82
CA GLU A 218 -12.39 -20.57 -7.35
C GLU A 218 -11.55 -19.34 -7.79
N THR A 219 -12.16 -18.16 -7.87
CA THR A 219 -11.44 -16.91 -8.19
C THR A 219 -11.41 -15.98 -6.98
N ILE A 220 -10.26 -15.34 -6.69
CA ILE A 220 -10.20 -14.27 -5.69
C ILE A 220 -11.17 -13.16 -6.09
N ASP A 221 -12.14 -12.89 -5.21
CA ASP A 221 -12.98 -11.71 -5.29
C ASP A 221 -12.09 -10.44 -5.38
N PRO A 222 -12.13 -9.72 -6.52
CA PRO A 222 -11.33 -8.51 -6.71
C PRO A 222 -11.52 -7.49 -5.60
N ASN A 223 -12.69 -7.44 -4.95
CA ASN A 223 -12.95 -6.54 -3.83
C ASN A 223 -12.05 -6.84 -2.62
N LYS A 224 -11.67 -8.11 -2.42
CA LYS A 224 -10.73 -8.50 -1.35
C LYS A 224 -9.32 -7.99 -1.63
N LEU A 225 -8.91 -7.96 -2.91
CA LEU A 225 -7.63 -7.37 -3.32
C LEU A 225 -7.68 -5.84 -3.21
N LEU A 226 -8.79 -5.23 -3.64
CA LEU A 226 -9.02 -3.79 -3.59
C LEU A 226 -9.12 -3.25 -2.16
N ARG A 227 -9.53 -4.05 -1.17
CA ARG A 227 -9.69 -3.59 0.21
C ARG A 227 -8.44 -2.88 0.75
N ASN A 228 -7.25 -3.45 0.54
CA ASN A 228 -6.02 -2.85 1.06
C ASN A 228 -5.62 -1.59 0.30
N LEU A 229 -5.86 -1.59 -1.01
CA LEU A 229 -5.67 -0.39 -1.84
C LEU A 229 -6.58 0.73 -1.36
N ASN A 230 -7.87 0.42 -1.14
CA ASN A 230 -8.86 1.35 -0.62
C ASN A 230 -8.50 1.90 0.76
N GLN A 231 -7.83 1.13 1.61
CA GLN A 231 -7.36 1.63 2.91
C GLN A 231 -6.15 2.55 2.79
N ALA A 232 -5.16 2.17 1.98
CA ALA A 232 -3.99 3.00 1.71
C ALA A 232 -4.41 4.36 1.12
N THR A 233 -5.39 4.32 0.23
CA THR A 233 -5.90 5.48 -0.46
C THR A 233 -6.86 6.25 0.46
N ASN A 234 -8.03 5.72 0.77
CA ASN A 234 -9.13 6.51 1.35
C ASN A 234 -8.98 6.80 2.84
N ALA A 235 -8.05 6.13 3.52
CA ALA A 235 -7.89 6.29 4.96
C ALA A 235 -6.49 6.80 5.32
N ILE A 236 -5.43 6.11 4.89
CA ILE A 236 -4.07 6.48 5.30
C ILE A 236 -3.62 7.79 4.67
N TRP A 237 -3.81 7.98 3.37
CA TRP A 237 -3.31 9.18 2.71
C TRP A 237 -3.94 10.50 3.21
N PRO A 238 -5.28 10.60 3.34
CA PRO A 238 -5.91 11.75 3.97
C PRO A 238 -5.37 12.01 5.37
N ASN A 239 -5.23 10.96 6.19
CA ASN A 239 -4.68 11.10 7.54
C ASN A 239 -3.24 11.62 7.54
N ILE A 240 -2.37 11.17 6.61
CA ILE A 240 -1.01 11.74 6.47
C ILE A 240 -1.10 13.25 6.24
N CYS A 241 -1.95 13.70 5.31
CA CYS A 241 -2.10 15.12 5.01
C CYS A 241 -2.64 15.90 6.21
N SER A 242 -3.69 15.39 6.88
CA SER A 242 -4.28 16.04 8.05
C SER A 242 -3.30 16.15 9.23
N VAL A 243 -2.48 15.11 9.46
CA VAL A 243 -1.44 15.13 10.49
C VAL A 243 -0.38 16.17 10.19
N LEU A 244 0.04 16.30 8.93
CA LEU A 244 1.00 17.31 8.49
C LEU A 244 0.45 18.74 8.62
N GLU A 245 -0.83 18.93 8.34
CA GLU A 245 -1.49 20.24 8.45
C GLU A 245 -1.84 20.62 9.90
N ARG A 246 -1.84 19.64 10.82
CA ARG A 246 -2.29 19.79 12.21
C ARG A 246 -3.77 20.23 12.32
N GLU A 247 -4.56 20.01 11.27
CA GLU A 247 -5.92 20.56 11.15
C GLU A 247 -7.00 19.64 11.77
N VAL A 248 -6.77 18.33 11.93
CA VAL A 248 -7.79 17.40 12.43
C VAL A 248 -7.15 16.23 13.18
N ALA A 249 -7.83 15.72 14.23
CA ALA A 249 -7.53 14.40 14.77
C ALA A 249 -7.69 13.36 13.63
N PRO A 250 -6.71 12.48 13.41
CA PRO A 250 -6.76 11.53 12.31
C PRO A 250 -8.05 10.71 12.37
N TYR A 251 -8.66 10.49 11.19
CA TYR A 251 -9.85 9.67 11.05
C TYR A 251 -9.51 8.28 11.58
N ARG A 252 -10.02 7.93 12.76
CA ARG A 252 -9.91 6.57 13.27
C ARG A 252 -10.86 5.72 12.45
N PHE A 253 -10.31 4.64 11.88
CA PHE A 253 -11.11 3.71 11.12
C PHE A 253 -12.10 3.05 12.08
N GLN A 254 -13.34 3.50 12.10
CA GLN A 254 -14.43 2.73 12.71
C GLN A 254 -14.70 1.58 11.74
N ASP A 255 -14.70 0.35 12.24
CA ASP A 255 -14.91 -0.89 11.47
C ASP A 255 -16.25 -0.97 10.71
N GLU A 256 -17.03 0.11 10.67
CA GLU A 256 -18.32 0.24 10.01
C GLU A 256 -18.24 0.39 8.49
N TRP A 257 -17.30 -0.28 7.83
CA TRP A 257 -17.65 -0.86 6.54
C TRP A 257 -18.45 -2.15 6.81
N GLN A 258 -19.68 -1.96 7.30
CA GLN A 258 -20.79 -2.66 6.66
C GLN A 258 -20.74 -2.23 5.19
N ILE A 259 -19.92 -2.92 4.39
CA ILE A 259 -20.19 -3.02 2.96
C ILE A 259 -21.66 -3.41 2.95
N HIS A 260 -22.54 -2.52 2.51
CA HIS A 260 -23.93 -2.85 2.28
C HIS A 260 -23.91 -4.11 1.43
N GLY A 261 -24.13 -5.24 2.11
CA GLY A 261 -24.12 -6.58 1.56
C GLY A 261 -25.39 -6.77 0.77
N LYS A 262 -25.52 -6.02 -0.31
CA LYS A 262 -26.48 -6.24 -1.38
C LYS A 262 -25.73 -6.05 -2.69
N ASP A 263 -25.16 -7.18 -3.10
CA ASP A 263 -24.94 -7.58 -4.49
C ASP A 263 -24.09 -6.66 -5.36
N PHE A 264 -22.83 -7.09 -5.54
CA PHE A 264 -22.09 -6.93 -6.79
C PHE A 264 -22.03 -8.27 -7.51
#